data_AF-A0A2G5U967-F1
#
_entry.id   AF-A0A2G5U967-F1
#
_cell.length_a   1.000
_cell.length_b   1.000
_cell.length_c   1.000
_cell.angle_alpha   90.00
_cell.angle_beta   90.00
_cell.angle_gamma   90.00
#
_symmetry.space_group_name_H-M   'P 1'
#
loop_
_entity.id
_entity.type
_entity.pdbx_description
1 polymer ?
#
loop_
_entity_poly.entity_id
_entity_poly.type
_entity_poly.pdbx_seq_one_letter_code
_entity_poly.pdbx_strand_id
1 'polypeptide(L)'
;MAGFAVNLKVVLNSDAVFGTSCKRGGGAPETCLLEDMGLEREDIEPFGYEKTKDREIFVWHTKTSTPNIVQSKKNQTKPVPPPDTFGYFVEV
;
A
#
# COMPACT_ATOMS: atom_id res chain seq x y z
N MET A 1 -1.55 -2.50 -0.28
CA MET A 1 -1.13 -3.63 0.57
C MET A 1 -1.42 -3.32 2.03
N ALA A 2 -2.21 -4.13 2.74
CA ALA A 2 -2.56 -3.85 4.15
C ALA A 2 -3.04 -5.08 4.96
N GLY A 3 -2.75 -6.31 4.48
CA GLY A 3 -3.36 -7.53 5.00
C GLY A 3 -2.49 -8.39 5.92
N PHE A 4 -1.25 -8.00 6.19
CA PHE A 4 -0.33 -8.77 7.03
C PHE A 4 0.67 -7.85 7.73
N ALA A 5 1.31 -8.38 8.77
CA ALA A 5 2.45 -7.79 9.44
C ALA A 5 3.55 -8.85 9.57
N VAL A 6 4.82 -8.42 9.59
CA VAL A 6 5.98 -9.32 9.72
C VAL A 6 6.76 -8.95 10.96
N ASN A 7 7.19 -9.96 11.73
CA ASN A 7 8.05 -9.76 12.88
C ASN A 7 9.39 -9.15 12.45
N LEU A 8 9.83 -8.09 13.13
CA LEU A 8 11.09 -7.39 12.81
C LEU A 8 12.31 -8.33 12.78
N LYS A 9 12.35 -9.38 13.61
CA LYS A 9 13.44 -10.36 13.58
C LYS A 9 13.53 -11.11 12.26
N VAL A 10 12.39 -11.44 11.66
CA VAL A 10 12.34 -12.11 10.34
C VAL A 10 12.88 -11.17 9.27
N VAL A 11 12.49 -9.88 9.33
CA VAL A 11 12.99 -8.85 8.42
C VAL A 11 14.50 -8.68 8.53
N LEU A 12 15.05 -8.61 9.74
CA LEU A 12 16.49 -8.42 9.96
C LEU A 12 17.34 -9.64 9.59
N ASN A 13 16.73 -10.83 9.55
CA ASN A 13 17.41 -12.08 9.21
C ASN A 13 17.23 -12.47 7.72
N SER A 14 16.60 -11.60 6.91
CA SER A 14 16.31 -11.85 5.52
C SER A 14 16.86 -10.74 4.64
N ASP A 15 17.34 -11.09 3.45
CA ASP A 15 17.71 -10.15 2.39
C ASP A 15 16.54 -9.87 1.43
N ALA A 16 15.32 -10.29 1.79
CA ALA A 16 14.13 -10.14 0.96
C ALA A 16 13.74 -8.68 0.78
N VAL A 17 13.45 -8.31 -0.47
CA VAL A 17 13.04 -6.96 -0.86
C VAL A 17 11.85 -7.01 -1.79
N PHE A 18 11.08 -5.93 -1.84
CA PHE A 18 10.05 -5.77 -2.86
C PHE A 18 10.70 -5.59 -4.23
N GLY A 19 10.67 -6.63 -5.05
CA GLY A 19 11.09 -6.56 -6.44
C GLY A 19 10.15 -5.74 -7.31
N THR A 20 10.66 -5.20 -8.42
CA THR A 20 9.86 -4.49 -9.44
C THR A 20 8.93 -5.42 -10.22
N SER A 21 9.20 -6.73 -10.19
CA SER A 21 8.36 -7.76 -10.79
C SER A 21 8.41 -9.03 -9.96
N CYS A 22 7.26 -9.68 -9.81
CA CYS A 22 7.14 -11.00 -9.21
C CYS A 22 6.56 -11.94 -10.28
N LYS A 23 7.32 -12.95 -10.72
CA LYS A 23 6.82 -13.95 -11.68
C LYS A 23 5.85 -14.94 -11.02
N ARG A 24 5.89 -15.02 -9.69
CA ARG A 24 5.03 -15.84 -8.84
C ARG A 24 3.80 -15.02 -8.41
N GLY A 25 2.75 -15.64 -7.90
CA GLY A 25 1.62 -14.91 -7.29
C GLY A 25 0.86 -13.91 -8.18
N GLY A 26 0.82 -14.10 -9.50
CA GLY A 26 0.01 -13.25 -10.40
C GLY A 26 0.54 -11.83 -10.61
N GLY A 27 1.83 -11.58 -10.35
CA GLY A 27 2.45 -10.25 -10.50
C GLY A 27 2.39 -9.40 -9.22
N ALA A 28 1.79 -9.91 -8.15
CA ALA A 28 1.70 -9.22 -6.88
C ALA A 28 3.05 -9.28 -6.12
N PRO A 29 3.59 -8.13 -5.66
CA PRO A 29 4.87 -8.11 -4.95
C PRO A 29 4.80 -8.77 -3.56
N GLU A 30 3.60 -8.90 -2.97
CA GLU A 30 3.37 -9.52 -1.66
C GLU A 30 3.87 -10.97 -1.60
N THR A 31 3.53 -11.79 -2.61
CA THR A 31 3.84 -13.22 -2.60
C THR A 31 5.34 -13.46 -2.67
N CYS A 32 6.05 -12.76 -3.57
CA CYS A 32 7.51 -12.90 -3.64
C CYS A 32 8.19 -12.47 -2.35
N LEU A 33 7.75 -11.38 -1.71
CA LEU A 33 8.36 -10.95 -0.45
C LEU A 33 8.28 -12.04 0.62
N LEU A 34 7.09 -12.60 0.84
CA LEU A 34 6.88 -13.59 1.91
C LEU A 34 7.60 -14.91 1.61
N GLU A 35 7.59 -15.36 0.36
CA GLU A 35 8.34 -16.55 -0.07
C GLU A 35 9.85 -16.35 0.02
N ASP A 36 10.36 -15.18 -0.38
CA ASP A 36 11.79 -14.88 -0.33
C ASP A 36 12.27 -14.66 1.13
N MET A 37 11.37 -14.32 2.05
CA MET A 37 11.61 -14.37 3.50
C MET A 37 11.64 -15.80 4.05
N GLY A 38 11.28 -16.81 3.25
CA GLY A 38 11.21 -18.22 3.65
C GLY A 38 9.99 -18.55 4.50
N LEU A 39 8.93 -17.74 4.45
CA LEU A 39 7.69 -17.98 5.18
C LEU A 39 6.76 -18.91 4.39
N GLU A 40 6.31 -19.99 5.02
CA GLU A 40 5.33 -20.90 4.45
C GLU A 40 3.91 -20.57 4.95
N ARG A 41 2.89 -21.26 4.43
CA ARG A 41 1.48 -20.99 4.83
C ARG A 41 1.23 -21.35 6.28
N GLU A 42 1.98 -22.32 6.77
CA GLU A 42 1.93 -22.87 8.10
C GLU A 42 2.44 -21.88 9.15
N ASP A 43 3.30 -20.93 8.75
CA ASP A 43 3.85 -19.87 9.61
C ASP A 43 2.89 -18.68 9.79
N ILE A 44 1.77 -18.66 9.07
CA ILE A 44 0.81 -17.55 9.12
C ILE A 44 -0.02 -17.61 10.40
N GLU A 45 0.07 -16.57 11.20
CA GLU A 45 -0.78 -16.36 12.38
C GLU A 45 -2.06 -15.59 11.97
N PRO A 46 -3.25 -16.23 11.97
CA PRO A 46 -4.48 -15.55 11.59
C PRO A 46 -4.89 -14.54 12.66
N PHE A 47 -5.04 -13.27 12.27
CA PHE A 47 -5.54 -12.19 13.11
C PHE A 47 -6.97 -11.80 12.72
N GLY A 48 -7.81 -11.48 13.70
CA GLY A 48 -9.22 -11.11 13.45
C GLY A 48 -10.13 -12.27 13.06
N TYR A 49 -9.66 -13.51 13.21
CA TYR A 49 -10.42 -14.73 12.98
C TYR A 49 -10.64 -15.46 14.30
N GLU A 50 -11.64 -15.04 15.07
CA GLU A 50 -12.07 -15.74 16.28
C GLU A 50 -13.09 -16.83 15.91
N LYS A 51 -12.86 -18.10 16.28
CA LYS A 51 -13.78 -19.21 15.94
C LYS A 51 -15.19 -19.04 16.49
N THR A 52 -15.34 -18.22 17.53
CA THR A 52 -16.59 -18.00 18.28
C THR A 52 -17.31 -16.72 17.92
N LYS A 53 -16.69 -15.82 17.14
CA LYS A 53 -17.27 -14.52 16.76
C LYS A 53 -17.32 -14.39 15.24
N ASP A 54 -18.13 -13.43 14.79
CA ASP A 54 -18.18 -13.07 13.38
C ASP A 54 -16.83 -12.55 12.89
N ARG A 55 -16.54 -12.76 11.61
CA ARG A 55 -15.30 -12.31 10.98
C ARG A 55 -15.34 -10.78 10.86
N GLU A 56 -14.46 -10.11 11.59
CA GLU A 56 -14.37 -8.65 11.60
C GLU A 56 -13.41 -8.16 10.50
N ILE A 57 -13.80 -7.09 9.81
CA ILE A 57 -12.96 -6.41 8.80
C ILE A 57 -12.34 -5.18 9.47
N PHE A 58 -11.03 -5.21 9.66
CA PHE A 58 -10.29 -4.13 10.33
C PHE A 58 -9.57 -3.16 9.38
N VAL A 59 -9.57 -3.45 8.07
CA VAL A 59 -8.79 -2.68 7.10
C VAL A 59 -9.55 -2.48 5.79
N TRP A 60 -9.45 -1.27 5.25
CA TRP A 60 -10.04 -0.88 3.97
C TRP A 60 -8.97 -0.30 3.06
N HIS A 61 -8.88 -0.83 1.83
CA HIS A 61 -7.96 -0.32 0.82
C HIS A 61 -8.59 0.84 0.04
N THR A 62 -8.80 1.97 0.72
CA THR A 62 -9.38 3.16 0.11
C THR A 62 -8.43 3.80 -0.90
N LYS A 63 -9.00 4.44 -1.92
CA LYS A 63 -8.24 5.19 -2.92
C LYS A 63 -8.84 6.58 -3.05
N THR A 64 -8.03 7.60 -2.80
CA THR A 64 -8.42 8.98 -3.00
C THR A 64 -8.59 9.26 -4.49
N SER A 65 -9.64 9.99 -4.86
CA SER A 65 -9.82 10.49 -6.22
C SER A 65 -8.76 11.53 -6.55
N THR A 66 -8.38 11.62 -7.83
CA THR A 66 -7.49 12.68 -8.30
C THR A 66 -8.16 14.03 -8.10
N PRO A 67 -7.57 14.98 -7.36
CA PRO A 67 -8.16 16.29 -7.15
C PRO A 67 -8.25 17.04 -8.48
N ASN A 68 -9.34 17.78 -8.68
CA ASN A 68 -9.49 18.67 -9.82
C ASN A 68 -8.67 19.94 -9.58
N ILE A 69 -7.36 19.84 -9.77
CA ILE A 69 -6.47 20.99 -9.83
C ILE A 69 -6.77 21.65 -11.17
N VAL A 70 -7.51 22.77 -11.13
CA VAL A 70 -7.88 23.56 -12.31
C VAL A 70 -6.67 23.64 -13.22
N GLN A 71 -6.81 23.03 -14.41
CA GLN A 71 -5.78 22.91 -15.41
C GLN A 71 -5.02 24.24 -15.53
N SER A 72 -3.78 24.31 -15.04
CA SER A 72 -2.85 25.34 -15.45
C SER A 72 -2.63 25.13 -16.95
N LYS A 73 -3.52 25.70 -17.76
CA LYS A 73 -3.38 25.71 -19.21
C LYS A 73 -2.03 26.39 -19.46
N LYS A 74 -1.06 25.62 -19.98
CA LYS A 74 0.31 26.08 -20.31
C LYS A 74 0.37 27.31 -21.23
N ASN A 75 -0.77 27.80 -21.73
CA ASN A 75 -0.90 28.96 -22.62
C ASN A 75 -1.87 30.02 -22.07
N GLN A 76 -1.78 30.40 -20.80
CA GLN A 76 -2.42 31.63 -20.32
C GLN A 76 -1.35 32.66 -19.95
N THR A 77 -1.36 33.80 -20.64
CA THR A 77 -0.53 34.99 -20.38
C THR A 77 -0.99 35.79 -19.15
N LYS A 78 -1.82 35.18 -18.30
CA LYS A 78 -2.27 35.76 -17.02
C LYS A 78 -2.06 34.73 -15.91
N PRO A 79 -1.56 35.13 -14.74
CA PRO A 79 -1.45 34.24 -13.60
C PRO A 79 -2.86 33.72 -13.24
N VAL A 80 -3.03 32.41 -13.31
CA VAL A 80 -4.25 31.72 -12.92
C VAL A 80 -4.35 31.84 -11.39
N PRO A 81 -5.49 32.29 -10.82
CA PRO A 81 -5.65 32.31 -9.38
C PRO A 81 -5.46 30.88 -8.83
N PRO A 82 -4.81 30.72 -7.66
CA PRO A 82 -4.56 29.40 -7.11
C PRO A 82 -5.89 28.63 -6.99
N PRO A 83 -5.89 27.31 -7.29
CA PRO A 83 -7.07 26.49 -7.09
C PRO A 83 -7.51 26.59 -5.63
N ASP A 84 -8.82 26.56 -5.37
CA ASP A 84 -9.40 26.44 -4.03
C ASP A 84 -9.02 25.07 -3.44
N THR A 85 -7.77 24.96 -3.03
CA THR A 85 -7.25 23.90 -2.18
C THR A 85 -7.50 24.31 -0.75
N PHE A 86 -7.88 23.36 0.11
CA PHE A 86 -7.98 23.55 1.56
C PHE A 86 -6.59 23.76 2.23
N GLY A 87 -5.63 24.40 1.55
CA GLY A 87 -4.41 24.93 2.16
C GLY A 87 -3.30 23.92 2.48
N TYR A 88 -3.34 22.68 1.99
CA TYR A 88 -2.30 21.69 2.29
C TYR A 88 -1.58 21.21 1.03
N PHE A 89 -0.34 21.66 0.88
CA PHE A 89 0.67 21.02 0.02
C PHE A 89 1.60 20.22 0.93
N VAL A 90 1.85 18.96 0.59
CA VAL A 90 2.97 18.18 1.16
C VAL A 90 4.08 18.25 0.12
N GLU A 91 5.14 19.00 0.43
CA GLU A 91 6.35 19.03 -0.40
C GLU A 91 7.07 17.67 -0.30
N VAL A 92 7.66 17.24 -1.41
CA VAL A 92 8.52 16.03 -1.52
C VAL A 92 9.97 16.47 -1.48
#